data_AF-A0A4Y7S8G0-F1
#
_entry.id   AF-A0A4Y7S8G0-F1
#
_cell.length_a   1.000
_cell.length_b   1.000
_cell.length_c   1.000
_cell.angle_alpha   90.00
_cell.angle_beta   90.00
_cell.angle_gamma   90.00
#
_symmetry.space_group_name_H-M   'P 1'
#
loop_
_entity.id
_entity.type
_entity.pdbx_description
1 polymer ?
#
loop_
_entity_poly.entity_id
_entity_poly.type
_entity_poly.pdbx_seq_one_letter_code
_entity_poly.pdbx_strand_id
1 'polypeptide(L)'
;MLRAFLRDCPPKKKYILAMLIVLIVIALALAPAGLKMLASYREERSLMDMMRLSGAELQSVNVTGWARVDAPEEMALEVLVNHTAGLLTLEEGRPMETWENAYARGVKVQGTMPGGATGAVLGQTMELLQGQKVTHLMISLGTEAGKAGYYKEKIRQALITQSADEYVALTYTGKINRALNQEELLTRAEEVMAGAGAAIQEKTVKDNLVSLTGHSDNLPDGLRYDGKEVNLNVAFRSNIQEQATYVYVASPVIYTEY
;
A
#
# COMPACT_ATOMS: atom_id res chain seq x y z
N MET A 1 -4.25 -28.53 27.49
CA MET A 1 -5.14 -29.65 27.08
C MET A 1 -4.59 -30.51 25.94
N LEU A 2 -4.13 -29.95 24.81
CA LEU A 2 -3.64 -30.73 23.66
C LEU A 2 -2.42 -31.64 23.98
N ARG A 3 -1.48 -31.16 24.79
CA ARG A 3 -0.28 -31.91 25.21
C ARG A 3 -0.59 -33.16 26.05
N ALA A 4 -1.64 -33.14 26.86
CA ALA A 4 -2.03 -34.27 27.70
C ALA A 4 -2.67 -35.39 26.86
N PHE A 5 -3.51 -35.02 25.90
CA PHE A 5 -4.17 -35.95 24.98
C PHE A 5 -3.17 -36.67 24.04
N LEU A 6 -2.08 -35.99 23.68
CA LEU A 6 -1.00 -36.55 22.85
C LEU A 6 -0.09 -37.52 23.62
N ARG A 7 -0.12 -37.58 24.95
CA ARG A 7 0.78 -38.43 25.74
C ARG A 7 0.34 -39.90 25.71
N ASP A 8 -0.97 -40.15 25.83
CA ASP A 8 -1.54 -41.49 26.06
C ASP A 8 -2.09 -42.19 24.79
N CYS A 9 -1.95 -41.59 23.61
CA CYS A 9 -2.36 -42.22 22.34
C CYS A 9 -1.31 -43.24 21.83
N PRO A 10 -1.70 -44.42 21.30
CA PRO A 10 -0.78 -45.34 20.64
C PRO A 10 -0.08 -44.65 19.44
N PRO A 11 1.18 -44.98 19.13
CA PRO A 11 2.02 -44.24 18.18
C PRO A 11 1.35 -44.04 16.81
N LYS A 12 0.64 -45.05 16.29
CA LYS A 12 -0.14 -44.95 15.05
C LYS A 12 -1.20 -43.84 15.06
N LYS A 13 -1.90 -43.62 16.18
CA LYS A 13 -2.89 -42.53 16.31
C LYS A 13 -2.22 -41.15 16.37
N LYS A 14 -1.00 -41.04 16.90
CA LYS A 14 -0.22 -39.78 16.88
C LYS A 14 0.20 -39.42 15.45
N TYR A 15 0.64 -40.39 14.65
CA TYR A 15 0.98 -40.17 13.25
C TYR A 15 -0.24 -39.76 12.40
N ILE A 16 -1.38 -40.42 12.60
CA ILE A 16 -2.63 -40.05 11.90
C ILE A 16 -3.05 -38.62 12.28
N LEU A 17 -3.00 -38.26 13.56
CA LEU A 17 -3.34 -36.92 14.02
C LEU A 17 -2.38 -35.85 13.48
N ALA A 18 -1.07 -36.13 13.46
CA ALA A 18 -0.07 -35.24 12.87
C ALA A 18 -0.30 -35.06 11.36
N MET A 19 -0.57 -36.14 10.63
CA MET A 19 -0.89 -36.09 9.20
C MET A 19 -2.18 -35.29 8.94
N LEU A 20 -3.21 -35.45 9.78
CA LEU A 20 -4.45 -34.68 9.68
C LEU A 20 -4.20 -33.18 9.90
N ILE A 21 -3.38 -32.82 10.88
CA ILE A 21 -3.00 -31.42 11.13
C ILE A 21 -2.25 -30.85 9.91
N VAL A 22 -1.30 -31.60 9.34
CA VAL A 22 -0.58 -31.19 8.12
C VAL A 22 -1.55 -30.99 6.96
N LEU A 23 -2.49 -31.92 6.74
CA LEU A 23 -3.50 -31.79 5.70
C LEU A 23 -4.41 -30.57 5.92
N ILE A 24 -4.80 -30.27 7.15
CA ILE A 24 -5.59 -29.08 7.49
C ILE A 24 -4.80 -27.81 7.21
N VAL A 25 -3.51 -27.76 7.57
CA VAL A 25 -2.64 -26.61 7.29
C VAL A 25 -2.47 -26.41 5.79
N ILE A 26 -2.25 -27.49 5.03
CA ILE A 26 -2.16 -27.43 3.56
C ILE A 26 -3.49 -26.95 2.97
N ALA A 27 -4.62 -27.49 3.44
CA ALA A 27 -5.95 -27.07 2.98
C ALA A 27 -6.23 -25.60 3.28
N LEU A 28 -5.83 -25.10 4.45
CA LEU A 28 -5.94 -23.68 4.83
C LEU A 28 -5.02 -22.79 3.99
N ALA A 29 -3.78 -23.24 3.70
CA ALA A 29 -2.85 -22.50 2.86
C ALA A 29 -3.29 -22.42 1.39
N LEU A 30 -3.96 -23.47 0.89
CA LEU A 30 -4.52 -23.53 -0.45
C LEU A 30 -5.91 -22.87 -0.56
N ALA A 31 -6.58 -22.60 0.56
CA ALA A 31 -7.83 -21.86 0.56
C ALA A 31 -7.60 -20.41 0.05
N PRO A 32 -8.60 -19.76 -0.56
CA PRO A 32 -8.45 -18.41 -1.12
C PRO A 32 -7.91 -17.38 -0.12
N ALA A 33 -8.34 -17.46 1.14
CA ALA A 33 -7.84 -16.59 2.22
C ALA A 33 -6.36 -16.85 2.55
N GLY A 34 -5.92 -18.11 2.55
CA GLY A 34 -4.53 -18.48 2.77
C GLY A 34 -3.62 -18.02 1.63
N LEU A 35 -4.05 -18.20 0.38
CA LEU A 35 -3.33 -17.72 -0.79
C LEU A 35 -3.18 -16.19 -0.79
N LYS A 36 -4.25 -15.44 -0.48
CA LYS A 36 -4.19 -13.98 -0.32
C LYS A 36 -3.21 -13.56 0.77
N MET A 37 -3.28 -14.21 1.93
CA MET A 37 -2.37 -13.92 3.04
C MET A 37 -0.90 -14.18 2.68
N LEU A 38 -0.62 -15.28 1.97
CA LEU A 38 0.72 -15.58 1.47
C LEU A 38 1.20 -14.55 0.44
N ALA A 39 0.32 -14.12 -0.48
CA ALA A 39 0.64 -13.09 -1.47
C ALA A 39 0.97 -11.75 -0.80
N SER A 40 0.15 -11.30 0.14
CA SER A 40 0.41 -10.08 0.93
C SER A 40 1.72 -10.16 1.70
N TYR A 41 2.00 -11.31 2.34
CA TYR A 41 3.26 -11.51 3.05
C TYR A 41 4.48 -11.47 2.11
N ARG A 42 4.37 -12.06 0.92
CA ARG A 42 5.43 -12.00 -0.10
C ARG A 42 5.67 -10.59 -0.58
N GLU A 43 4.61 -9.83 -0.86
CA GLU A 43 4.72 -8.42 -1.28
C GLU A 43 5.44 -7.58 -0.21
N GLU A 44 4.99 -7.63 1.05
CA GLU A 44 5.62 -6.88 2.15
C GLU A 44 7.09 -7.27 2.36
N ARG A 45 7.41 -8.56 2.21
CA ARG A 45 8.78 -9.04 2.30
C ARG A 45 9.64 -8.49 1.16
N SER A 46 9.15 -8.51 -0.07
CA SER A 46 9.85 -7.94 -1.23
C SER A 46 10.14 -6.44 -1.04
N LEU A 47 9.15 -5.66 -0.59
CA LEU A 47 9.31 -4.24 -0.27
C LEU A 47 10.33 -3.99 0.83
N MET A 48 10.32 -4.81 1.89
CA MET A 48 11.30 -4.73 2.97
C MET A 48 12.71 -5.09 2.51
N ASP A 49 12.87 -6.11 1.67
CA ASP A 49 14.18 -6.52 1.15
C ASP A 49 14.76 -5.45 0.23
N MET A 50 13.94 -4.79 -0.61
CA MET A 50 14.32 -3.61 -1.37
C MET A 50 14.71 -2.42 -0.48
N MET A 51 13.97 -2.17 0.60
CA MET A 51 14.31 -1.14 1.58
C MET A 51 15.68 -1.41 2.22
N ARG A 52 15.98 -2.67 2.57
CA ARG A 52 17.31 -3.06 3.08
C ARG A 52 18.41 -2.87 2.03
N LEU A 53 18.16 -3.28 0.78
CA LEU A 53 19.10 -3.11 -0.33
C LEU A 53 19.43 -1.64 -0.60
N SER A 54 18.46 -0.74 -0.38
CA SER A 54 18.69 0.71 -0.53
C SER A 54 19.71 1.28 0.46
N GLY A 55 19.98 0.57 1.57
CA GLY A 55 20.80 1.05 2.68
C GLY A 55 20.06 2.03 3.60
N ALA A 56 18.76 2.24 3.42
CA ALA A 56 17.95 3.10 4.26
C ALA A 56 17.43 2.40 5.52
N GLU A 57 17.35 3.14 6.61
CA GLU A 57 16.64 2.73 7.82
C GLU A 57 15.14 2.99 7.62
N LEU A 58 14.31 1.97 7.84
CA LEU A 58 12.86 2.10 7.72
C LEU A 58 12.31 3.14 8.70
N GLN A 59 11.51 4.08 8.19
CA GLN A 59 10.86 5.13 8.98
C GLN A 59 9.36 4.90 9.10
N SER A 60 8.70 4.56 7.99
CA SER A 60 7.25 4.36 7.99
C SER A 60 6.80 3.42 6.88
N VAL A 61 5.61 2.85 7.08
CA VAL A 61 4.88 2.10 6.05
C VAL A 61 3.51 2.74 5.89
N ASN A 62 3.16 3.06 4.66
CA ASN A 62 1.88 3.66 4.33
C ASN A 62 1.12 2.77 3.36
N VAL A 63 -0.18 2.66 3.59
CA VAL A 63 -1.13 2.06 2.66
C VAL A 63 -1.97 3.19 2.09
N THR A 64 -1.95 3.34 0.78
CA THR A 64 -2.72 4.36 0.08
C THR A 64 -3.72 3.70 -0.84
N GLY A 65 -4.96 4.17 -0.80
CA GLY A 65 -6.02 3.77 -1.70
C GLY A 65 -6.50 4.98 -2.50
N TRP A 66 -6.80 4.78 -3.76
CA TRP A 66 -7.40 5.78 -4.63
C TRP A 66 -8.50 5.10 -5.44
N ALA A 67 -9.62 5.78 -5.63
CA ALA A 67 -10.66 5.34 -6.54
C ALA A 67 -11.30 6.54 -7.23
N ARG A 68 -11.56 6.42 -8.52
CA ARG A 68 -12.46 7.32 -9.23
C ARG A 68 -13.90 6.88 -8.97
N VAL A 69 -14.71 7.75 -8.39
CA VAL A 69 -16.11 7.43 -8.07
C VAL A 69 -17.02 8.07 -9.11
N ASP A 70 -17.75 7.24 -9.85
CA ASP A 70 -18.85 7.68 -10.70
C ASP A 70 -20.09 7.93 -9.84
N ALA A 71 -19.99 8.95 -8.99
CA ALA A 71 -21.09 9.35 -8.12
C ALA A 71 -22.11 10.21 -8.89
N PRO A 72 -23.42 10.03 -8.67
CA PRO A 72 -24.42 11.00 -9.10
C PRO A 72 -24.03 12.41 -8.63
N GLU A 73 -24.27 13.44 -9.44
CA GLU A 73 -23.89 14.83 -9.10
C GLU A 73 -24.45 15.32 -7.75
N GLU A 74 -25.59 14.76 -7.34
CA GLU A 74 -26.29 15.08 -6.10
C GLU A 74 -25.71 14.37 -4.85
N MET A 75 -24.82 13.39 -5.02
CA MET A 75 -24.23 12.68 -3.89
C MET A 75 -23.34 13.63 -3.08
N ALA A 76 -23.72 13.85 -1.82
CA ALA A 76 -22.93 14.61 -0.86
C ALA A 76 -21.61 13.87 -0.55
N LEU A 77 -20.48 14.56 -0.63
CA LEU A 77 -19.16 14.00 -0.35
C LEU A 77 -19.05 13.50 1.09
N GLU A 78 -19.77 14.14 2.01
CA GLU A 78 -19.88 13.76 3.42
C GLU A 78 -20.46 12.37 3.58
N VAL A 79 -21.46 12.00 2.76
CA VAL A 79 -22.07 10.67 2.78
C VAL A 79 -21.07 9.62 2.28
N LEU A 80 -20.40 9.91 1.16
CA LEU A 80 -19.40 9.01 0.58
C LEU A 80 -18.22 8.78 1.54
N VAL A 81 -17.68 9.85 2.12
CA VAL A 81 -16.55 9.80 3.05
C VAL A 81 -16.93 9.08 4.34
N ASN A 82 -18.08 9.41 4.95
CA ASN A 82 -18.52 8.75 6.19
C ASN A 82 -18.84 7.27 5.96
N HIS A 83 -19.48 6.93 4.84
CA HIS A 83 -19.77 5.54 4.51
C HIS A 83 -18.48 4.73 4.36
N THR A 84 -17.51 5.26 3.61
CA THR A 84 -16.18 4.64 3.46
C THR A 84 -15.45 4.53 4.79
N ALA A 85 -15.51 5.58 5.63
CA ALA A 85 -14.89 5.56 6.94
C ALA A 85 -15.51 4.51 7.87
N GLY A 86 -16.83 4.30 7.77
CA GLY A 86 -17.56 3.23 8.45
C GLY A 86 -17.13 1.83 8.01
N LEU A 87 -16.92 1.60 6.71
CA LEU A 87 -16.39 0.33 6.19
C LEU A 87 -14.97 0.04 6.72
N LEU A 88 -14.17 1.09 6.89
CA LEU A 88 -12.86 1.01 7.53
C LEU A 88 -12.91 0.88 9.06
N THR A 89 -14.11 1.00 9.64
CA THR A 89 -14.37 1.03 11.09
C THR A 89 -13.49 2.04 11.80
N LEU A 90 -13.32 3.23 11.21
CA LEU A 90 -12.68 4.36 11.88
C LEU A 90 -13.58 4.76 13.07
N GLU A 91 -13.01 4.88 14.27
CA GLU A 91 -13.70 5.42 15.46
C GLU A 91 -14.57 6.66 15.13
N GLU A 92 -15.79 6.66 15.67
CA GLU A 92 -16.84 7.65 15.41
C GLU A 92 -16.62 8.99 16.13
N GLY A 93 -17.43 10.01 15.78
CA GLY A 93 -17.49 11.29 16.49
C GLY A 93 -16.39 12.29 16.14
N ARG A 94 -15.73 12.11 14.98
CA ARG A 94 -14.59 12.95 14.58
C ARG A 94 -15.02 14.16 13.77
N PRO A 95 -14.36 15.33 13.98
CA PRO A 95 -14.63 16.50 13.18
C PRO A 95 -14.25 16.22 11.73
N MET A 96 -15.17 16.58 10.84
CA MET A 96 -14.97 16.50 9.41
C MET A 96 -14.37 17.83 8.94
N GLU A 97 -13.25 17.75 8.24
CA GLU A 97 -12.65 18.91 7.57
C GLU A 97 -13.29 19.04 6.19
N THR A 98 -13.77 20.24 5.87
CA THR A 98 -14.35 20.54 4.55
C THR A 98 -13.62 21.73 3.94
N TRP A 99 -13.46 21.73 2.62
CA TRP A 99 -12.89 22.85 1.89
C TRP A 99 -13.53 22.98 0.52
N GLU A 100 -13.54 24.22 0.00
CA GLU A 100 -14.03 24.54 -1.32
C GLU A 100 -13.21 25.70 -1.91
N ASN A 101 -12.88 25.60 -3.19
CA ASN A 101 -12.26 26.65 -3.98
C ASN A 101 -12.84 26.64 -5.41
N ALA A 102 -12.36 27.54 -6.27
CA ALA A 102 -12.86 27.70 -7.63
C ALA A 102 -12.75 26.46 -8.53
N TYR A 103 -11.94 25.45 -8.16
CA TYR A 103 -11.65 24.28 -8.98
C TYR A 103 -12.05 22.95 -8.32
N ALA A 104 -12.17 22.93 -7.00
CA ALA A 104 -12.40 21.71 -6.24
C ALA A 104 -13.11 21.96 -4.92
N ARG A 105 -13.89 20.96 -4.51
CA ARG A 105 -14.41 20.83 -3.14
C ARG A 105 -14.02 19.48 -2.57
N GLY A 106 -13.88 19.40 -1.26
CA GLY A 106 -13.62 18.13 -0.63
C GLY A 106 -13.94 18.05 0.85
N VAL A 107 -13.91 16.82 1.30
CA VAL A 107 -14.29 16.38 2.64
C VAL A 107 -13.24 15.38 3.12
N LYS A 108 -12.78 15.54 4.35
CA LYS A 108 -11.79 14.67 4.97
C LYS A 108 -12.22 14.28 6.37
N VAL A 109 -12.04 12.99 6.67
CA VAL A 109 -12.17 12.45 8.03
C VAL A 109 -10.88 11.72 8.36
N GLN A 110 -10.27 12.05 9.48
CA GLN A 110 -9.09 11.36 10.00
C GLN A 110 -9.47 10.40 11.10
N GLY A 111 -8.62 9.42 11.37
CA GLY A 111 -8.84 8.54 12.49
C GLY A 111 -7.97 7.31 12.65
N THR A 112 -8.22 6.59 13.73
CA THR A 112 -7.61 5.30 14.06
C THR A 112 -8.54 4.15 13.66
N MET A 113 -7.97 3.14 13.00
CA MET A 113 -8.62 1.86 12.67
C MET A 113 -8.32 0.81 13.76
N PRO A 114 -9.12 -0.28 13.84
CA PRO A 114 -8.80 -1.42 14.71
C PRO A 114 -7.42 -1.97 14.41
N GLY A 115 -6.61 -2.16 15.45
CA GLY A 115 -5.20 -2.53 15.33
C GLY A 115 -4.23 -1.35 15.43
N GLY A 116 -4.72 -0.13 15.69
CA GLY A 116 -3.93 1.04 16.07
C GLY A 116 -3.37 1.86 14.91
N ALA A 117 -3.68 1.50 13.66
CA ALA A 117 -3.24 2.25 12.48
C ALA A 117 -4.03 3.55 12.37
N THR A 118 -3.34 4.66 12.09
CA THR A 118 -3.94 5.99 11.93
C THR A 118 -3.95 6.39 10.47
N GLY A 119 -5.04 6.98 10.02
CA GLY A 119 -5.26 7.29 8.62
C GLY A 119 -6.33 8.34 8.37
N ALA A 120 -6.66 8.54 7.11
CA ALA A 120 -7.65 9.49 6.66
C ALA A 120 -8.39 8.95 5.44
N VAL A 121 -9.67 9.33 5.33
CA VAL A 121 -10.49 9.18 4.13
C VAL A 121 -10.78 10.57 3.59
N LEU A 122 -10.59 10.75 2.29
CA LEU A 122 -10.72 12.01 1.57
C LEU A 122 -11.65 11.80 0.38
N GLY A 123 -12.73 12.56 0.30
CA GLY A 123 -13.54 12.68 -0.91
C GLY A 123 -13.27 14.03 -1.54
N GLN A 124 -12.96 14.07 -2.83
CA GLN A 124 -12.72 15.32 -3.55
C GLN A 124 -13.40 15.30 -4.91
N THR A 125 -14.21 16.33 -5.20
CA THR A 125 -14.74 16.59 -6.53
C THR A 125 -13.95 17.72 -7.16
N MET A 126 -13.46 17.50 -8.38
CA MET A 126 -12.76 18.50 -9.19
C MET A 126 -13.56 18.80 -10.45
N GLU A 127 -13.53 20.04 -10.90
CA GLU A 127 -14.05 20.45 -12.20
C GLU A 127 -12.91 20.40 -13.24
N LEU A 128 -13.10 19.57 -14.26
CA LEU A 128 -12.21 19.49 -15.42
C LEU A 128 -12.56 20.60 -16.43
N LEU A 129 -11.68 20.77 -17.42
CA LEU A 129 -11.96 21.61 -18.58
C LEU A 129 -13.29 21.19 -19.22
N GLN A 130 -14.16 22.17 -19.53
CA GLN A 130 -15.51 22.00 -20.08
C GLN A 130 -16.63 21.61 -19.08
N GLY A 131 -16.45 21.84 -17.78
CA GLY A 131 -17.51 21.69 -16.78
C GLY A 131 -17.80 20.24 -16.36
N GLN A 132 -16.99 19.29 -16.84
CA GLN A 132 -17.07 17.90 -16.43
C GLN A 132 -16.52 17.75 -15.01
N LYS A 133 -17.31 17.19 -14.09
CA LYS A 133 -16.87 16.94 -12.72
C LYS A 133 -16.36 15.51 -12.57
N VAL A 134 -15.28 15.34 -11.82
CA VAL A 134 -14.76 14.03 -11.43
C VAL A 134 -14.60 13.97 -9.92
N THR A 135 -15.14 12.92 -9.31
CA THR A 135 -15.01 12.66 -7.89
C THR A 135 -14.00 11.55 -7.65
N HIS A 136 -13.10 11.79 -6.70
CA HIS A 136 -12.11 10.83 -6.25
C HIS A 136 -12.28 10.55 -4.76
N LEU A 137 -12.03 9.31 -4.39
CA LEU A 137 -11.94 8.85 -3.02
C LEU A 137 -10.49 8.44 -2.77
N MET A 138 -9.86 9.02 -1.76
CA MET A 138 -8.49 8.71 -1.37
C MET A 138 -8.45 8.27 0.08
N ILE A 139 -7.66 7.25 0.36
CA ILE A 139 -7.46 6.71 1.69
C ILE A 139 -5.97 6.67 1.94
N SER A 140 -5.51 7.18 3.08
CA SER A 140 -4.10 7.11 3.47
C SER A 140 -4.02 6.58 4.89
N LEU A 141 -3.19 5.57 5.12
CA LEU A 141 -3.07 4.90 6.40
C LEU A 141 -1.60 4.63 6.73
N GLY A 142 -1.12 5.15 7.85
CA GLY A 142 0.17 4.78 8.43
C GLY A 142 0.06 3.52 9.27
N THR A 143 1.02 2.60 9.12
CA THR A 143 1.02 1.33 9.85
C THR A 143 2.44 0.78 10.06
N GLU A 144 2.52 -0.33 10.78
CA GLU A 144 3.75 -1.08 11.01
C GLU A 144 3.97 -2.11 9.90
N ALA A 145 5.23 -2.40 9.58
CA ALA A 145 5.58 -3.51 8.69
C ALA A 145 5.02 -4.84 9.23
N GLY A 146 4.51 -5.69 8.34
CA GLY A 146 3.87 -6.97 8.67
C GLY A 146 2.35 -6.86 8.87
N LYS A 147 1.80 -5.66 8.99
CA LYS A 147 0.35 -5.40 8.99
C LYS A 147 -0.14 -4.72 7.71
N ALA A 148 0.77 -4.30 6.84
CA ALA A 148 0.42 -3.43 5.71
C ALA A 148 -0.48 -4.14 4.69
N GLY A 149 -0.21 -5.43 4.42
CA GLY A 149 -1.02 -6.24 3.52
C GLY A 149 -2.45 -6.47 4.03
N TYR A 150 -2.63 -6.60 5.35
CA TYR A 150 -3.97 -6.67 5.96
C TYR A 150 -4.76 -5.39 5.69
N TYR A 151 -4.14 -4.22 5.92
CA TYR A 151 -4.80 -2.94 5.67
C TYR A 151 -4.99 -2.66 4.17
N LYS A 152 -4.07 -3.11 3.30
CA LYS A 152 -4.23 -3.06 1.84
C LYS A 152 -5.51 -3.74 1.39
N GLU A 153 -5.75 -4.95 1.87
CA GLU A 153 -6.99 -5.66 1.54
C GLU A 153 -8.22 -4.99 2.15
N LYS A 154 -8.15 -4.52 3.40
CA LYS A 154 -9.26 -3.81 4.03
C LYS A 154 -9.65 -2.53 3.27
N ILE A 155 -8.65 -1.76 2.82
CA ILE A 155 -8.85 -0.57 1.99
C ILE A 155 -9.42 -0.96 0.63
N ARG A 156 -8.88 -1.99 -0.03
CA ARG A 156 -9.41 -2.48 -1.31
C ARG A 156 -10.88 -2.87 -1.20
N GLN A 157 -11.26 -3.63 -0.17
CA GLN A 157 -12.65 -4.03 0.04
C GLN A 157 -13.58 -2.83 0.27
N ALA A 158 -13.09 -1.77 0.93
CA ALA A 158 -13.87 -0.54 1.11
C ALA A 158 -14.02 0.28 -0.19
N LEU A 159 -13.04 0.21 -1.11
CA LEU A 159 -13.06 0.96 -2.37
C LEU A 159 -13.85 0.25 -3.48
N ILE A 160 -13.77 -1.08 -3.59
CA ILE A 160 -14.50 -1.86 -4.62
C ILE A 160 -16.02 -1.66 -4.52
N THR A 161 -16.54 -1.37 -3.33
CA THR A 161 -17.98 -1.10 -3.17
C THR A 161 -18.39 0.27 -3.72
N GLN A 162 -17.43 1.16 -4.00
CA GLN A 162 -17.65 2.53 -4.49
C GLN A 162 -17.25 2.70 -5.96
N SER A 163 -16.32 1.89 -6.47
CA SER A 163 -15.79 2.00 -7.83
C SER A 163 -15.21 0.68 -8.33
N ALA A 164 -15.19 0.51 -9.64
CA ALA A 164 -14.45 -0.56 -10.33
C ALA A 164 -13.05 -0.13 -10.82
N ASP A 165 -12.69 1.14 -10.62
CA ASP A 165 -11.39 1.73 -10.97
C ASP A 165 -10.68 2.16 -9.67
N GLU A 166 -10.39 1.18 -8.82
CA GLU A 166 -9.68 1.35 -7.56
C GLU A 166 -8.23 0.85 -7.62
N TYR A 167 -7.35 1.59 -6.96
CA TYR A 167 -5.94 1.23 -6.81
C TYR A 167 -5.55 1.33 -5.35
N VAL A 168 -4.77 0.34 -4.89
CA VAL A 168 -4.24 0.34 -3.53
C VAL A 168 -2.76 0.02 -3.58
N ALA A 169 -1.94 0.92 -3.04
CA ALA A 169 -0.49 0.76 -2.96
C ALA A 169 0.01 0.62 -1.53
N LEU A 170 1.10 -0.12 -1.40
CA LEU A 170 1.98 -0.09 -0.24
C LEU A 170 3.17 0.80 -0.56
N THR A 171 3.56 1.65 0.38
CA THR A 171 4.77 2.48 0.28
C THR A 171 5.59 2.33 1.55
N TYR A 172 6.83 1.88 1.40
CA TYR A 172 7.82 1.83 2.46
C TYR A 172 8.70 3.06 2.31
N THR A 173 8.80 3.85 3.38
CA THR A 173 9.66 5.03 3.43
C THR A 173 10.81 4.78 4.38
N GLY A 174 12.02 5.04 3.92
CA GLY A 174 13.24 4.95 4.71
C GLY A 174 14.09 6.20 4.61
N LYS A 175 15.11 6.27 5.47
CA LYS A 175 16.07 7.36 5.51
C LYS A 175 17.50 6.85 5.51
N ILE A 176 18.33 7.44 4.67
CA ILE A 176 19.79 7.32 4.72
C ILE A 176 20.31 8.60 5.40
N ASN A 177 21.10 8.45 6.46
CA ASN A 177 21.67 9.56 7.23
C ASN A 177 22.88 10.22 6.53
N ARG A 178 22.78 10.43 5.21
CA ARG A 178 23.66 11.28 4.42
C ARG A 178 22.93 11.79 3.17
N ALA A 179 23.28 12.97 2.69
CA ALA A 179 22.84 13.45 1.39
C ALA A 179 23.62 12.71 0.28
N LEU A 180 22.90 12.00 -0.59
CA LEU A 180 23.46 11.40 -1.79
C LEU A 180 23.52 12.45 -2.90
N ASN A 181 24.56 12.39 -3.73
CA ASN A 181 24.58 13.14 -4.99
C ASN A 181 23.78 12.41 -6.09
N GLN A 182 23.56 13.06 -7.24
CA GLN A 182 22.72 12.52 -8.32
C GLN A 182 23.20 11.17 -8.88
N GLU A 183 24.51 10.97 -9.03
CA GLU A 183 25.09 9.71 -9.51
C GLU A 183 24.88 8.58 -8.49
N GLU A 184 25.06 8.88 -7.20
CA GLU A 184 24.79 7.94 -6.12
C GLU A 184 23.32 7.58 -6.02
N LEU A 185 22.41 8.56 -6.15
CA LEU A 185 20.96 8.33 -6.17
C LEU A 185 20.59 7.36 -7.30
N LEU A 186 21.08 7.61 -8.51
CA LEU A 186 20.75 6.79 -9.67
C LEU A 186 21.29 5.37 -9.52
N THR A 187 22.57 5.25 -9.16
CA THR A 187 23.22 3.95 -8.95
C THR A 187 22.48 3.11 -7.91
N ARG A 188 22.12 3.72 -6.78
CA ARG A 188 21.39 3.03 -5.70
C ARG A 188 19.98 2.62 -6.13
N ALA A 189 19.26 3.49 -6.84
CA ALA A 189 17.93 3.15 -7.34
C ALA A 189 17.99 1.99 -8.34
N GLU A 190 18.98 1.97 -9.25
CA GLU A 190 19.19 0.87 -10.19
C GLU A 190 19.59 -0.44 -9.50
N GLU A 191 20.44 -0.39 -8.47
CA GLU A 191 20.77 -1.55 -7.62
C GLU A 191 19.52 -2.15 -6.95
N VAL A 192 18.64 -1.30 -6.42
CA VAL A 192 17.38 -1.75 -5.80
C VAL A 192 16.45 -2.38 -6.84
N MET A 193 16.28 -1.75 -8.01
CA MET A 193 15.48 -2.30 -9.11
C MET A 193 16.02 -3.65 -9.59
N ALA A 194 17.35 -3.75 -9.78
CA ALA A 194 18.00 -5.00 -10.17
C ALA A 194 17.85 -6.09 -9.10
N GLY A 195 18.01 -5.74 -7.82
CA GLY A 195 17.80 -6.65 -6.69
C GLY A 195 16.36 -7.15 -6.56
N ALA A 196 15.38 -6.35 -7.02
CA ALA A 196 13.99 -6.75 -7.13
C ALA A 196 13.70 -7.65 -8.34
N GLY A 197 14.68 -7.87 -9.22
CA GLY A 197 14.47 -8.50 -10.53
C GLY A 197 13.56 -7.68 -11.44
N ALA A 198 13.53 -6.36 -11.26
CA ALA A 198 12.60 -5.49 -11.96
C ALA A 198 13.17 -4.95 -13.27
N ALA A 199 12.38 -5.03 -14.34
CA ALA A 199 12.67 -4.33 -15.59
C ALA A 199 12.25 -2.86 -15.46
N ILE A 200 13.22 -1.95 -15.57
CA ILE A 200 12.95 -0.51 -15.55
C ILE A 200 12.23 -0.11 -16.84
N GLN A 201 11.07 0.52 -16.72
CA GLN A 201 10.27 1.00 -17.83
C GLN A 201 10.32 2.52 -17.96
N GLU A 202 10.50 3.21 -16.83
CA GLU A 202 10.60 4.67 -16.78
C GLU A 202 11.67 5.11 -15.78
N LYS A 203 12.33 6.22 -16.12
CA LYS A 203 13.39 6.82 -15.33
C LYS A 203 13.21 8.33 -15.32
N THR A 204 12.98 8.87 -14.13
CA THR A 204 12.98 10.31 -13.87
C THR A 204 14.21 10.67 -13.04
N VAL A 205 15.05 11.57 -13.54
CA VAL A 205 16.21 12.09 -12.83
C VAL A 205 16.14 13.61 -12.89
N LYS A 206 16.03 14.26 -11.73
CA LYS A 206 15.89 15.71 -11.65
C LYS A 206 16.50 16.23 -10.35
N ASP A 207 17.48 17.11 -10.46
CA ASP A 207 18.13 17.79 -9.33
C ASP A 207 18.56 16.81 -8.21
N ASN A 208 17.76 16.74 -7.15
CA ASN A 208 17.97 15.92 -5.96
C ASN A 208 17.06 14.67 -5.91
N LEU A 209 16.41 14.30 -7.01
CA LEU A 209 15.44 13.22 -7.11
C LEU A 209 15.81 12.23 -8.22
N VAL A 210 15.75 10.94 -7.90
CA VAL A 210 15.65 9.84 -8.86
C VAL A 210 14.37 9.07 -8.56
N SER A 211 13.54 8.81 -9.57
CA SER A 211 12.36 7.94 -9.47
C SER A 211 12.33 6.98 -10.66
N LEU A 212 12.37 5.69 -10.36
CA LEU A 212 12.34 4.61 -11.34
C LEU A 212 11.04 3.84 -11.19
N THR A 213 10.38 3.58 -12.31
CA THR A 213 9.16 2.76 -12.35
C THR A 213 9.41 1.56 -13.26
N GLY A 214 8.92 0.39 -12.86
CA GLY A 214 9.13 -0.83 -13.61
C GLY A 214 8.23 -1.98 -13.18
N HIS A 215 8.56 -3.15 -13.70
CA HIS A 215 7.82 -4.39 -13.47
C HIS A 215 8.71 -5.47 -12.86
N SER A 216 8.24 -6.15 -11.83
CA SER A 216 8.85 -7.31 -11.20
C SER A 216 7.84 -8.45 -11.06
N ASP A 217 8.21 -9.64 -11.53
CA ASP A 217 7.38 -10.85 -11.36
C ASP A 217 7.26 -11.32 -9.89
N ASN A 218 8.03 -10.71 -8.98
CA ASN A 218 7.99 -11.01 -7.55
C ASN A 218 6.94 -10.18 -6.78
N LEU A 219 6.29 -9.22 -7.45
CA LEU A 219 5.24 -8.38 -6.90
C LEU A 219 3.90 -8.72 -7.55
N PRO A 220 2.77 -8.45 -6.88
CA PRO A 220 1.45 -8.59 -7.49
C PRO A 220 1.31 -7.74 -8.76
N ASP A 221 0.32 -8.07 -9.59
CA ASP A 221 -0.05 -7.25 -10.74
C ASP A 221 -0.31 -5.80 -10.32
N GLY A 222 0.08 -4.87 -11.18
CA GLY A 222 0.04 -3.44 -10.88
C GLY A 222 -0.82 -2.64 -11.84
N LEU A 223 -0.33 -1.46 -12.21
CA LEU A 223 -1.02 -0.53 -13.09
C LEU A 223 -0.66 -0.80 -14.55
N ARG A 224 -1.64 -0.60 -15.43
CA ARG A 224 -1.41 -0.59 -16.88
C ARG A 224 -1.77 0.79 -17.42
N TYR A 225 -0.81 1.43 -18.07
CA TYR A 225 -1.03 2.71 -18.76
C TYR A 225 -0.12 2.78 -19.98
N ASP A 226 -0.59 3.40 -21.06
CA ASP A 226 0.20 3.60 -22.29
C ASP A 226 0.91 2.33 -22.81
N GLY A 227 0.23 1.16 -22.69
CA GLY A 227 0.78 -0.14 -23.08
C GLY A 227 1.86 -0.72 -22.16
N LYS A 228 2.24 0.00 -21.09
CA LYS A 228 3.17 -0.43 -20.05
C LYS A 228 2.43 -1.09 -18.91
N GLU A 229 3.09 -2.04 -18.25
CA GLU A 229 2.61 -2.68 -17.03
C GLU A 229 3.64 -2.45 -15.94
N VAL A 230 3.27 -1.74 -14.88
CA VAL A 230 4.18 -1.37 -13.79
C VAL A 230 3.63 -1.84 -12.46
N ASN A 231 4.48 -2.41 -11.63
CA ASN A 231 4.10 -2.83 -10.28
C ASN A 231 5.17 -2.51 -9.23
N LEU A 232 6.17 -1.72 -9.59
CA LEU A 232 7.19 -1.23 -8.69
C LEU A 232 7.55 0.21 -9.02
N ASN A 233 7.61 1.05 -7.98
CA ASN A 233 8.23 2.37 -8.06
C ASN A 233 9.23 2.54 -6.91
N VAL A 234 10.46 2.93 -7.27
CA VAL A 234 11.56 3.21 -6.34
C VAL A 234 12.00 4.64 -6.54
N ALA A 235 11.92 5.45 -5.49
CA ALA A 235 12.36 6.83 -5.53
C ALA A 235 13.35 7.15 -4.41
N PHE A 236 14.34 7.97 -4.72
CA PHE A 236 15.31 8.52 -3.79
C PHE A 236 15.32 10.03 -3.93
N ARG A 237 15.10 10.75 -2.82
CA ARG A 237 15.17 12.21 -2.77
C ARG A 237 16.17 12.67 -1.72
N SER A 238 17.24 13.31 -2.18
CA SER A 238 18.27 13.89 -1.33
C SER A 238 17.82 15.24 -0.77
N ASN A 239 17.98 15.46 0.53
CA ASN A 239 17.78 16.74 1.18
C ASN A 239 19.13 17.20 1.74
N ILE A 240 19.74 18.17 1.05
CA ILE A 240 21.06 18.72 1.41
C ILE A 240 21.00 19.46 2.75
N GLN A 241 19.89 20.12 3.08
CA GLN A 241 19.75 20.87 4.32
C GLN A 241 19.70 19.93 5.53
N GLU A 242 19.01 18.82 5.39
CA GLU A 242 18.92 17.78 6.43
C GLU A 242 20.09 16.80 6.42
N GLN A 243 21.01 16.92 5.44
CA GLN A 243 22.09 15.95 5.21
C GLN A 243 21.57 14.52 5.17
N ALA A 244 20.46 14.30 4.45
CA ALA A 244 19.76 13.03 4.41
C ALA A 244 19.26 12.69 3.02
N THR A 245 18.96 11.40 2.79
CA THR A 245 18.26 10.95 1.59
C THR A 245 17.06 10.11 1.99
N TYR A 246 15.89 10.50 1.51
CA TYR A 246 14.65 9.77 1.70
C TYR A 246 14.47 8.75 0.59
N VAL A 247 14.12 7.53 0.95
CA VAL A 247 13.92 6.42 0.03
C VAL A 247 12.48 5.97 0.13
N TYR A 248 11.86 5.74 -1.03
CA TYR A 248 10.49 5.29 -1.16
C TYR A 248 10.49 4.05 -2.06
N VAL A 249 9.89 2.97 -1.58
CA VAL A 249 9.70 1.75 -2.36
C VAL A 249 8.21 1.41 -2.29
N ALA A 250 7.54 1.39 -3.44
CA ALA A 250 6.11 1.17 -3.52
C ALA A 250 5.70 0.11 -4.53
N SER A 251 4.57 -0.54 -4.21
CA SER A 251 3.89 -1.49 -5.09
C SER A 251 2.39 -1.15 -5.12
N PRO A 252 1.81 -0.80 -6.29
CA PRO A 252 2.49 -0.67 -7.58
C PRO A 252 3.27 0.65 -7.76
N VAL A 253 2.77 1.77 -7.24
CA VAL A 253 3.37 3.11 -7.39
C VAL A 253 3.18 3.96 -6.14
N ILE A 254 3.98 5.03 -6.00
CA ILE A 254 3.87 5.97 -4.88
C ILE A 254 2.73 6.97 -5.16
N TYR A 255 1.69 6.98 -4.32
CA TYR A 255 0.56 7.93 -4.40
C TYR A 255 0.66 9.12 -3.43
N THR A 256 1.73 9.20 -2.65
CA THR A 256 2.01 10.34 -1.78
C THR A 256 3.01 11.27 -2.45
N GLU A 257 3.04 12.54 -2.06
CA GLU A 257 4.15 13.42 -2.45
C GLU A 257 5.46 12.93 -1.83
N TYR A 258 6.55 13.05 -2.57
CA TYR A 258 7.91 12.70 -2.12
C TYR A 258 8.96 13.61 -2.71
#